data_AF-A0A6A5GVQ2-F1
#
_entry.id   AF-A0A6A5GVQ2-F1
#
_cell.length_a   1.000
_cell.length_b   1.000
_cell.length_c   1.000
_cell.angle_alpha   90.00
_cell.angle_beta   90.00
_cell.angle_gamma   90.00
#
_symmetry.space_group_name_H-M   'P 1'
#
loop_
_entity.id
_entity.type
_entity.pdbx_description
1 polymer ?
#
loop_
_entity_poly.entity_id
_entity_poly.type
_entity_poly.pdbx_seq_one_letter_code
_entity_poly.pdbx_strand_id
1 'polypeptide(L)'
;MFISECFRFHPEKKVAKLTQLEAGLEVIETDLETFDYLRHVNEIVTSYGPAMIFRRNKKLKRLNFNALNKLKGGNIDIVLEDDHFAEEAGDGSAGFNDLMMLESVSRETDQRTEKCSKKFLEVKTTGGSSGGVVMYLGYFLIALFVILLAVAIILTLKEWKKWKTEQEQAGKKKKKNKKDETNKKKKSGSEEKKTKKTATKGPKSKNTPVKENPKKK
;
A
#
# COMPACT_ATOMS: atom_id res chain seq x y z
N MET A 1 54.94 -7.36 -15.19
CA MET A 1 54.32 -6.25 -15.94
C MET A 1 53.00 -6.76 -16.47
N PHE A 2 51.87 -6.37 -15.87
CA PHE A 2 50.55 -6.88 -16.27
C PHE A 2 49.98 -6.04 -17.41
N ILE A 3 49.91 -6.60 -18.60
CA ILE A 3 49.19 -6.00 -19.72
C ILE A 3 47.70 -6.26 -19.48
N SER A 4 47.02 -5.26 -18.90
CA SER A 4 45.56 -5.24 -18.80
C SER A 4 44.98 -4.85 -20.16
N GLU A 5 45.04 -5.78 -21.12
CA GLU A 5 44.27 -5.67 -22.36
C GLU A 5 42.79 -5.87 -22.04
N CYS A 6 42.14 -4.77 -21.66
CA CYS A 6 40.69 -4.70 -21.55
C CYS A 6 40.08 -4.98 -22.93
N PHE A 7 39.70 -6.24 -23.16
CA PHE A 7 38.91 -6.68 -24.31
C PHE A 7 37.57 -5.92 -24.34
N ARG A 8 37.56 -4.72 -24.93
CA ARG A 8 36.34 -3.97 -25.22
C ARG A 8 35.53 -4.74 -26.24
N PHE A 9 34.61 -5.56 -25.74
CA PHE A 9 33.61 -6.22 -26.55
C PHE A 9 32.74 -5.13 -27.20
N HIS A 10 32.87 -4.92 -28.51
CA HIS A 10 32.03 -4.02 -29.28
C HIS A 10 30.91 -4.85 -29.91
N PRO A 11 29.71 -4.98 -29.29
CA PRO A 11 28.65 -5.84 -29.80
C PRO A 11 28.17 -5.39 -31.18
N GLU A 12 28.02 -4.07 -31.39
CA GLU A 12 27.69 -3.40 -32.65
C GLU A 12 28.36 -4.06 -33.87
N LYS A 13 29.69 -4.16 -33.84
CA LYS A 13 30.50 -4.66 -34.96
C LYS A 13 30.27 -6.15 -35.28
N LYS A 14 29.74 -6.92 -34.33
CA LYS A 14 29.36 -8.32 -34.50
C LYS A 14 27.94 -8.48 -35.02
N VAL A 15 27.00 -7.62 -34.58
CA VAL A 15 25.58 -7.71 -34.94
C VAL A 15 25.18 -6.88 -36.17
N ALA A 16 26.02 -5.96 -36.65
CA ALA A 16 25.76 -5.05 -37.79
C ALA A 16 25.46 -5.72 -39.16
N LYS A 17 25.49 -7.05 -39.25
CA LYS A 17 25.07 -7.82 -40.44
C LYS A 17 23.81 -8.68 -40.22
N LEU A 18 23.29 -8.74 -39.00
CA LEU A 18 22.06 -9.46 -38.69
C LEU A 18 20.86 -8.64 -39.16
N THR A 19 20.09 -9.17 -40.10
CA THR A 19 18.85 -8.57 -40.62
C THR A 19 17.59 -9.27 -40.12
N GLN A 20 17.72 -10.52 -39.67
CA GLN A 20 16.63 -11.39 -39.22
C GLN A 20 17.13 -12.23 -38.01
N LEU A 21 16.25 -12.50 -37.05
CA LEU A 21 16.50 -13.37 -35.88
C LEU A 21 15.38 -14.41 -35.73
N GLU A 22 15.68 -15.65 -36.12
CA GLU A 22 14.75 -16.80 -36.03
C GLU A 22 14.66 -17.39 -34.61
N ALA A 23 15.71 -17.24 -33.81
CA ALA A 23 15.79 -17.75 -32.44
C ALA A 23 15.23 -16.78 -31.38
N GLY A 24 14.66 -15.65 -31.80
CA GLY A 24 14.29 -14.54 -30.90
C GLY A 24 15.48 -13.75 -30.37
N LEU A 25 15.24 -12.97 -29.32
CA LEU A 25 16.20 -12.09 -28.65
C LEU A 25 16.05 -12.19 -27.13
N GLU A 26 17.16 -12.36 -26.40
CA GLU A 26 17.20 -12.20 -24.94
C GLU A 26 18.22 -11.11 -24.55
N VAL A 27 17.83 -10.21 -23.64
CA VAL A 27 18.68 -9.14 -23.07
C VAL A 27 18.61 -9.24 -21.55
N ILE A 28 19.74 -9.56 -20.91
CA ILE A 28 19.81 -9.94 -19.49
C ILE A 28 20.76 -9.01 -18.72
N GLU A 29 20.34 -8.57 -17.53
CA GLU A 29 21.18 -7.93 -16.50
C GLU A 29 22.01 -6.70 -16.97
N THR A 30 21.60 -6.04 -18.06
CA THR A 30 22.34 -4.91 -18.64
C THR A 30 22.20 -3.62 -17.82
N ASP A 31 23.23 -2.79 -17.91
CA ASP A 31 23.33 -1.45 -17.33
C ASP A 31 23.16 -0.32 -18.38
N LEU A 32 22.79 -0.69 -19.61
CA LEU A 32 22.44 0.25 -20.68
C LEU A 32 21.09 0.92 -20.41
N GLU A 33 21.01 2.22 -20.69
CA GLU A 33 19.75 2.97 -20.64
C GLU A 33 18.94 2.88 -21.95
N THR A 34 19.62 2.60 -23.07
CA THR A 34 19.02 2.39 -24.40
C THR A 34 19.63 1.16 -25.04
N PHE A 35 18.78 0.29 -25.59
CA PHE A 35 19.20 -0.82 -26.43
C PHE A 35 18.98 -0.46 -27.91
N ASP A 36 20.06 -0.19 -28.67
CA ASP A 36 20.00 0.16 -30.10
C ASP A 36 20.90 -0.70 -31.01
N TYR A 37 21.61 -1.69 -30.46
CA TYR A 37 22.52 -2.56 -31.21
C TYR A 37 21.86 -3.29 -32.39
N LEU A 38 20.54 -3.46 -32.34
CA LEU A 38 19.73 -4.18 -33.34
C LEU A 38 18.76 -3.26 -34.09
N ARG A 39 19.00 -1.94 -34.10
CA ARG A 39 18.16 -0.93 -34.79
C ARG A 39 18.01 -1.14 -36.30
N HIS A 40 18.83 -2.00 -36.89
CA HIS A 40 18.85 -2.40 -38.31
C HIS A 40 18.32 -3.83 -38.57
N VAL A 41 17.84 -4.54 -37.54
CA VAL A 41 17.15 -5.83 -37.69
C VAL A 41 15.73 -5.56 -38.18
N ASN A 42 15.33 -6.26 -39.25
CA ASN A 42 14.00 -6.13 -39.85
C ASN A 42 13.02 -7.14 -39.24
N GLU A 43 13.46 -8.37 -38.95
CA GLU A 43 12.54 -9.45 -38.54
C GLU A 43 13.04 -10.15 -37.27
N ILE A 44 12.16 -10.29 -36.28
CA ILE A 44 12.40 -11.10 -35.08
C ILE A 44 11.18 -12.01 -34.91
N VAL A 45 11.30 -13.24 -35.42
CA VAL A 45 10.19 -14.19 -35.57
C VAL A 45 10.64 -15.57 -35.14
N THR A 46 10.08 -16.10 -34.05
CA THR A 46 10.33 -17.46 -33.57
C THR A 46 9.07 -18.31 -33.62
N SER A 47 9.24 -19.60 -33.95
CA SER A 47 8.21 -20.62 -33.83
C SER A 47 8.06 -21.18 -32.40
N TYR A 48 9.03 -20.94 -31.52
CA TYR A 48 9.08 -21.48 -30.16
C TYR A 48 9.43 -20.39 -29.13
N GLY A 49 8.57 -20.23 -28.12
CA GLY A 49 8.79 -19.28 -27.02
C GLY A 49 8.57 -17.81 -27.40
N PRO A 50 9.04 -16.87 -26.56
CA PRO A 50 8.96 -15.44 -26.81
C PRO A 50 9.89 -14.97 -27.94
N ALA A 51 9.46 -13.97 -28.72
CA ALA A 51 10.33 -13.33 -29.72
C ALA A 51 11.34 -12.36 -29.09
N MET A 52 10.96 -11.68 -28.01
CA MET A 52 11.87 -10.89 -27.17
C MET A 52 11.70 -11.22 -25.69
N ILE A 53 12.81 -11.26 -24.96
CA ILE A 53 12.86 -11.38 -23.49
C ILE A 53 13.81 -10.30 -22.95
N PHE A 54 13.30 -9.40 -22.12
CA PHE A 54 14.11 -8.47 -21.35
C PHE A 54 14.04 -8.87 -19.88
N ARG A 55 15.19 -9.15 -19.27
CA ARG A 55 15.25 -9.77 -17.95
C ARG A 55 16.25 -9.10 -17.00
N ARG A 56 15.76 -8.60 -15.87
CA ARG A 56 16.56 -8.07 -14.76
C ARG A 56 17.55 -6.95 -15.19
N ASN A 57 17.27 -6.26 -16.29
CA ASN A 57 18.03 -5.09 -16.73
C ASN A 57 17.74 -3.93 -15.78
N LYS A 58 18.79 -3.24 -15.30
CA LYS A 58 18.69 -2.34 -14.12
C LYS A 58 18.48 -0.86 -14.45
N LYS A 59 18.59 -0.51 -15.73
CA LYS A 59 18.60 0.88 -16.23
C LYS A 59 17.86 1.06 -17.55
N LEU A 60 17.37 -0.02 -18.15
CA LEU A 60 16.87 -0.02 -19.52
C LEU A 60 15.56 0.79 -19.62
N LYS A 61 15.59 1.86 -20.42
CA LYS A 61 14.51 2.84 -20.56
C LYS A 61 13.98 2.95 -21.99
N ARG A 62 14.78 2.56 -22.98
CA ARG A 62 14.47 2.70 -24.42
C ARG A 62 14.84 1.45 -25.22
N LEU A 63 13.99 1.10 -26.18
CA LEU A 63 14.16 0.00 -27.13
C LEU A 63 14.13 0.53 -28.57
N ASN A 64 15.29 0.60 -29.22
CA ASN A 64 15.42 1.13 -30.57
C ASN A 64 15.50 0.00 -31.61
N PHE A 65 14.35 -0.28 -32.22
CA PHE A 65 14.17 -1.26 -33.30
C PHE A 65 13.59 -0.60 -34.56
N ASN A 66 14.11 0.58 -34.94
CA ASN A 66 13.52 1.44 -35.98
C ASN A 66 13.35 0.79 -37.38
N ALA A 67 14.07 -0.29 -37.69
CA ALA A 67 13.93 -1.03 -38.96
C ALA A 67 12.97 -2.24 -38.88
N LEU A 68 12.46 -2.58 -37.69
CA LEU A 68 11.70 -3.80 -37.46
C LEU A 68 10.33 -3.75 -38.15
N ASN A 69 10.13 -4.66 -39.11
CA ASN A 69 8.89 -4.82 -39.86
C ASN A 69 8.16 -6.15 -39.58
N LYS A 70 8.80 -7.10 -38.88
CA LYS A 70 8.13 -8.30 -38.35
C LYS A 70 8.53 -8.61 -36.92
N LEU A 71 7.54 -8.82 -36.06
CA LEU A 71 7.70 -9.27 -34.68
C LEU A 71 6.64 -10.33 -34.35
N LYS A 72 7.05 -11.58 -34.09
CA LYS A 72 6.13 -12.65 -33.72
C LYS A 72 6.79 -13.76 -32.90
N GLY A 73 6.23 -14.06 -31.74
CA GLY A 73 6.60 -15.24 -30.96
C GLY A 73 5.72 -16.47 -31.23
N GLY A 74 6.10 -17.61 -30.66
CA GLY A 74 5.32 -18.84 -30.73
C GLY A 74 4.08 -18.81 -29.83
N ASN A 75 4.19 -18.17 -28.65
CA ASN A 75 3.11 -18.07 -27.66
C ASN A 75 2.87 -16.64 -27.13
N ILE A 76 3.92 -15.83 -27.07
CA ILE A 76 3.93 -14.43 -26.61
C ILE A 76 4.99 -13.69 -27.42
N ASP A 77 4.81 -12.41 -27.76
CA ASP A 77 5.79 -11.67 -28.56
C ASP A 77 6.92 -11.10 -27.69
N ILE A 78 6.60 -10.44 -26.58
CA ILE A 78 7.55 -9.83 -25.65
C ILE A 78 7.30 -10.31 -24.21
N VAL A 79 8.36 -10.69 -23.49
CA VAL A 79 8.38 -10.91 -22.04
C VAL A 79 9.28 -9.88 -21.36
N LEU A 80 8.80 -9.29 -20.27
CA LEU A 80 9.60 -8.48 -19.33
C LEU A 80 9.66 -9.23 -17.98
N GLU A 81 10.84 -9.64 -17.51
CA GLU A 81 11.02 -10.47 -16.30
C GLU A 81 11.88 -9.75 -15.25
N ASP A 82 11.25 -9.26 -14.18
CA ASP A 82 11.85 -8.41 -13.13
C ASP A 82 12.68 -7.24 -13.72
N ASP A 83 12.19 -6.64 -14.81
CA ASP A 83 12.94 -5.70 -15.65
C ASP A 83 12.51 -4.24 -15.43
N HIS A 84 13.47 -3.34 -15.25
CA HIS A 84 13.20 -1.91 -15.01
C HIS A 84 12.48 -1.25 -16.20
N PHE A 85 12.61 -1.77 -17.42
CA PHE A 85 11.86 -1.28 -18.57
C PHE A 85 10.34 -1.41 -18.38
N ALA A 86 9.87 -2.39 -17.61
CA ALA A 86 8.44 -2.54 -17.28
C ALA A 86 7.90 -1.42 -16.37
N GLU A 87 8.78 -0.78 -15.58
CA GLU A 87 8.43 0.35 -14.71
C GLU A 87 8.48 1.67 -15.50
N GLU A 88 9.48 1.81 -16.39
CA GLU A 88 9.74 3.02 -17.16
C GLU A 88 8.82 3.17 -18.40
N ALA A 89 8.25 2.08 -18.92
CA ALA A 89 7.38 2.09 -20.10
C ALA A 89 5.90 2.42 -19.81
N GLY A 90 5.61 3.16 -18.73
CA GLY A 90 4.26 3.63 -18.39
C GLY A 90 3.73 4.77 -19.28
N ASP A 91 2.41 4.97 -19.26
CA ASP A 91 1.67 5.90 -20.15
C ASP A 91 2.36 7.25 -20.39
N GLY A 92 2.58 7.57 -21.66
CA GLY A 92 3.19 8.84 -22.09
C GLY A 92 4.71 8.91 -21.97
N SER A 93 5.38 7.86 -21.45
CA SER A 93 6.84 7.81 -21.43
C SER A 93 7.45 7.54 -22.82
N ALA A 94 8.77 7.72 -22.93
CA ALA A 94 9.50 7.37 -24.15
C ALA A 94 9.56 5.84 -24.38
N GLY A 95 9.62 5.03 -23.31
CA GLY A 95 9.56 3.56 -23.40
C GLY A 95 8.18 3.04 -23.76
N PHE A 96 7.11 3.74 -23.36
CA PHE A 96 5.75 3.45 -23.80
C PHE A 96 5.60 3.61 -25.33
N ASN A 97 6.17 4.67 -25.91
CA ASN A 97 6.16 4.85 -27.36
C ASN A 97 6.93 3.73 -28.10
N ASP A 98 8.04 3.26 -27.53
CA ASP A 98 8.77 2.11 -28.07
C ASP A 98 7.90 0.82 -28.02
N LEU A 99 7.21 0.57 -26.91
CA LEU A 99 6.25 -0.54 -26.81
C LEU A 99 5.08 -0.43 -27.80
N MET A 100 4.52 0.77 -28.02
CA MET A 100 3.41 0.96 -28.96
C MET A 100 3.85 0.77 -30.42
N MET A 101 5.10 1.10 -30.77
CA MET A 101 5.68 0.78 -32.06
C MET A 101 5.80 -0.75 -32.25
N LEU A 102 6.35 -1.44 -31.26
CA LEU A 102 6.48 -2.91 -31.27
C LEU A 102 5.11 -3.61 -31.29
N GLU A 103 4.10 -3.08 -30.58
CA GLU A 103 2.73 -3.59 -30.59
C GLU A 103 2.10 -3.48 -31.99
N SER A 104 2.33 -2.37 -32.69
CA SER A 104 1.81 -2.19 -34.03
C SER A 104 2.46 -3.11 -35.05
N VAL A 105 3.79 -3.22 -35.04
CA VAL A 105 4.55 -4.16 -35.89
C VAL A 105 4.10 -5.59 -35.63
N SER A 106 3.95 -5.98 -34.36
CA SER A 106 3.57 -7.35 -34.01
C SER A 106 2.11 -7.67 -34.32
N ARG A 107 1.20 -6.71 -34.14
CA ARG A 107 -0.20 -6.81 -34.57
C ARG A 107 -0.30 -7.05 -36.07
N GLU A 108 0.44 -6.28 -36.87
CA GLU A 108 0.47 -6.42 -38.33
C GLU A 108 1.07 -7.77 -38.75
N THR A 109 2.17 -8.20 -38.12
CA THR A 109 2.84 -9.49 -38.38
C THR A 109 1.93 -10.71 -38.22
N ASP A 110 1.09 -10.74 -37.18
CA ASP A 110 0.17 -11.84 -36.89
C ASP A 110 -1.28 -11.56 -37.34
N GLN A 111 -1.48 -10.52 -38.17
CA GLN A 111 -2.78 -10.07 -38.71
C GLN A 111 -3.89 -9.89 -37.64
N ARG A 112 -3.51 -9.48 -36.44
CA ARG A 112 -4.41 -9.31 -35.30
C ARG A 112 -5.31 -8.09 -35.47
N THR A 113 -6.61 -8.26 -35.23
CA THR A 113 -7.59 -7.15 -35.26
C THR A 113 -7.81 -6.51 -33.87
N GLU A 114 -7.44 -7.22 -32.80
CA GLU A 114 -7.45 -6.67 -31.44
C GLU A 114 -6.27 -5.72 -31.20
N LYS A 115 -6.53 -4.63 -30.45
CA LYS A 115 -5.48 -3.78 -29.87
C LYS A 115 -5.14 -4.31 -28.48
N CYS A 116 -3.88 -4.15 -28.05
CA CYS A 116 -3.39 -4.61 -26.75
C CYS A 116 -3.63 -6.13 -26.57
N SER A 117 -3.28 -6.91 -27.59
CA SER A 117 -3.41 -8.37 -27.61
C SER A 117 -2.76 -9.02 -26.40
N LYS A 118 -3.42 -10.01 -25.79
CA LYS A 118 -2.83 -10.83 -24.71
C LYS A 118 -1.63 -11.67 -25.16
N LYS A 119 -1.40 -11.78 -26.46
CA LYS A 119 -0.19 -12.37 -27.04
C LYS A 119 0.99 -11.39 -27.14
N PHE A 120 0.77 -10.07 -27.05
CA PHE A 120 1.84 -9.10 -27.30
C PHE A 120 2.85 -9.03 -26.15
N LEU A 121 2.39 -8.79 -24.92
CA LEU A 121 3.25 -8.46 -23.79
C LEU A 121 2.85 -9.25 -22.53
N GLU A 122 3.84 -9.94 -21.94
CA GLU A 122 3.73 -10.58 -20.64
C GLU A 122 4.76 -9.97 -19.66
N VAL A 123 4.28 -9.39 -18.56
CA VAL A 123 5.15 -8.87 -17.50
C VAL A 123 5.17 -9.86 -16.34
N LYS A 124 6.36 -10.40 -16.05
CA LYS A 124 6.64 -11.31 -14.95
C LYS A 124 7.41 -10.58 -13.86
N THR A 125 6.93 -10.68 -12.62
CA THR A 125 7.66 -10.18 -11.43
C THR A 125 7.86 -11.31 -10.45
N THR A 126 9.05 -11.91 -10.45
CA THR A 126 9.47 -12.93 -9.49
C THR A 126 9.80 -12.32 -8.12
N GLY A 127 10.13 -11.03 -8.06
CA GLY A 127 10.54 -10.30 -6.85
C GLY A 127 9.46 -9.51 -6.08
N GLY A 128 8.21 -9.50 -6.54
CA GLY A 128 7.17 -8.58 -6.02
C GLY A 128 6.61 -8.86 -4.61
N SER A 129 7.00 -9.96 -3.95
CA SER A 129 6.34 -10.44 -2.71
C SER A 129 6.73 -9.70 -1.42
N SER A 130 7.29 -8.49 -1.51
CA SER A 130 7.40 -7.59 -0.36
C SER A 130 6.02 -7.22 0.19
N GLY A 131 5.02 -7.04 -0.69
CA GLY A 131 3.64 -6.72 -0.30
C GLY A 131 3.04 -7.72 0.68
N GLY A 132 3.27 -9.02 0.49
CA GLY A 132 2.81 -10.06 1.43
C GLY A 132 3.47 -9.91 2.80
N VAL A 133 4.81 -9.88 2.86
CA VAL A 133 5.56 -9.80 4.11
C VAL A 133 5.29 -8.51 4.87
N VAL A 134 5.20 -7.37 4.18
CA VAL A 134 4.88 -6.06 4.78
C VAL A 134 3.45 -6.02 5.30
N MET A 135 2.47 -6.60 4.58
CA MET A 135 1.10 -6.76 5.08
C MET A 135 1.05 -7.63 6.34
N TYR A 136 1.70 -8.80 6.35
CA TYR A 136 1.75 -9.66 7.54
C TYR A 136 2.41 -8.98 8.74
N LEU A 137 3.50 -8.23 8.52
CA LEU A 137 4.16 -7.45 9.56
C LEU A 137 3.24 -6.32 10.09
N GLY A 138 2.51 -5.64 9.21
CA GLY A 138 1.51 -4.63 9.59
C GLY A 138 0.38 -5.21 10.44
N TYR A 139 -0.22 -6.33 10.02
CA TYR A 139 -1.25 -7.03 10.81
C TYR A 139 -0.71 -7.51 12.17
N PHE A 140 0.52 -8.02 12.22
CA PHE A 140 1.17 -8.45 13.46
C PHE A 140 1.35 -7.29 14.45
N LEU A 141 1.85 -6.13 13.98
CA LEU A 141 2.02 -4.93 14.80
C LEU A 141 0.68 -4.38 15.33
N ILE A 142 -0.37 -4.38 14.50
CA ILE A 142 -1.71 -3.97 14.91
C ILE A 142 -2.27 -4.91 15.99
N ALA A 143 -2.12 -6.23 15.82
CA ALA A 143 -2.55 -7.21 16.81
C ALA A 143 -1.82 -7.03 18.15
N LEU A 144 -0.50 -6.79 18.11
CA LEU A 144 0.32 -6.51 19.30
C LEU A 144 -0.16 -5.25 20.04
N PHE A 145 -0.47 -4.18 19.31
CA PHE A 145 -0.99 -2.94 19.89
C PHE A 145 -2.35 -3.14 20.57
N VAL A 146 -3.27 -3.88 19.96
CA VAL A 146 -4.58 -4.22 20.56
C VAL A 146 -4.42 -5.03 21.85
N ILE A 147 -3.49 -5.99 21.90
CA ILE A 147 -3.17 -6.77 23.11
C ILE A 147 -2.63 -5.85 24.22
N LEU A 148 -1.71 -4.95 23.90
CA LEU A 148 -1.13 -4.00 24.87
C LEU A 148 -2.20 -3.06 25.46
N LEU A 149 -3.11 -2.54 24.62
CA LEU A 149 -4.24 -1.72 25.10
C LEU A 149 -5.17 -2.52 26.04
N ALA A 150 -5.50 -3.77 25.69
CA ALA A 150 -6.33 -4.63 26.55
C ALA A 150 -5.67 -4.89 27.92
N VAL A 151 -4.36 -5.14 27.96
CA VAL A 151 -3.60 -5.29 29.21
C VAL A 151 -3.61 -4.01 30.04
N ALA A 152 -3.39 -2.83 29.43
CA ALA A 152 -3.43 -1.55 30.13
C ALA A 152 -4.81 -1.24 30.75
N ILE A 153 -5.90 -1.57 30.04
CA ILE A 153 -7.27 -1.45 30.55
C ILE A 153 -7.50 -2.41 31.73
N ILE A 154 -7.01 -3.66 31.66
CA ILE A 154 -7.13 -4.62 32.76
C ILE A 154 -6.35 -4.18 34.01
N LEU A 155 -5.16 -3.59 33.84
CA LEU A 155 -4.35 -3.09 34.96
C LEU A 155 -5.00 -1.89 35.66
N THR A 156 -5.40 -0.86 34.90
CA THR A 156 -6.08 0.32 35.44
C THR A 156 -7.41 -0.03 36.13
N LEU A 157 -8.18 -0.99 35.58
CA LEU A 157 -9.38 -1.50 36.24
C LEU A 157 -9.10 -2.30 37.53
N LYS A 158 -7.96 -3.01 37.63
CA LYS A 158 -7.54 -3.68 38.87
C LYS A 158 -7.18 -2.66 39.96
N GLU A 159 -6.41 -1.63 39.61
CA GLU A 159 -6.01 -0.57 40.55
C GLU A 159 -7.21 0.25 41.04
N TRP A 160 -8.12 0.62 40.13
CA TRP A 160 -9.34 1.35 40.50
C TRP A 160 -10.26 0.54 41.43
N LYS A 161 -10.40 -0.78 41.19
CA LYS A 161 -11.12 -1.69 42.09
C LYS A 161 -10.45 -1.81 43.46
N LYS A 162 -9.11 -1.88 43.51
CA LYS A 162 -8.35 -1.91 44.77
C LYS A 162 -8.57 -0.63 45.58
N TRP A 163 -8.38 0.54 44.96
CA TRP A 163 -8.59 1.85 45.60
C TRP A 163 -10.02 2.02 46.14
N LYS A 164 -11.04 1.62 45.37
CA LYS A 164 -12.43 1.64 45.83
C LYS A 164 -12.67 0.74 47.05
N THR A 165 -12.03 -0.43 47.09
CA THR A 165 -12.14 -1.37 48.22
C THR A 165 -11.49 -0.80 49.48
N GLU A 166 -10.35 -0.13 49.35
CA GLU A 166 -9.64 0.55 50.46
C GLU A 166 -10.45 1.73 51.02
N GLN A 167 -11.04 2.55 50.14
CA GLN A 167 -11.99 3.62 50.51
C GLN A 167 -13.18 3.09 51.33
N GLU A 168 -13.82 1.99 50.91
CA GLU A 168 -14.95 1.40 51.62
C GLU A 168 -14.58 0.84 53.00
N GLN A 169 -13.37 0.28 53.16
CA GLN A 169 -12.86 -0.17 54.47
C GLN A 169 -12.52 1.00 55.40
N ALA A 170 -11.89 2.07 54.87
CA ALA A 170 -11.60 3.28 55.64
C ALA A 170 -12.88 3.98 56.14
N GLY A 171 -13.91 4.06 55.29
CA GLY A 171 -15.23 4.57 55.65
C GLY A 171 -15.90 3.76 56.76
N LYS A 172 -15.82 2.42 56.71
CA LYS A 172 -16.36 1.53 57.76
C LYS A 172 -15.64 1.70 59.09
N LYS A 173 -14.30 1.89 59.11
CA LYS A 173 -13.56 2.20 60.35
C LYS A 173 -14.00 3.52 60.99
N LYS A 174 -14.08 4.63 60.23
CA LYS A 174 -14.58 5.93 60.76
C LYS A 174 -16.00 5.85 61.31
N LYS A 175 -16.87 5.01 60.74
CA LYS A 175 -18.26 4.84 61.20
C LYS A 175 -18.40 4.04 62.49
N LYS A 176 -17.37 3.29 62.92
CA LYS A 176 -17.36 2.60 64.22
C LYS A 176 -17.07 3.58 65.36
N ASN A 177 -15.93 4.29 65.31
CA ASN A 177 -15.53 5.24 66.37
C ASN A 177 -16.59 6.32 66.67
N LYS A 178 -17.31 6.82 65.66
CA LYS A 178 -18.36 7.84 65.87
C LYS A 178 -19.61 7.30 66.60
N LYS A 179 -19.80 5.97 66.66
CA LYS A 179 -20.90 5.37 67.43
C LYS A 179 -20.63 5.37 68.93
N ASP A 180 -19.37 5.21 69.33
CA ASP A 180 -18.99 5.10 70.75
C ASP A 180 -19.00 6.47 71.48
N GLU A 181 -18.61 7.56 70.82
CA GLU A 181 -18.74 8.92 71.41
C GLU A 181 -20.19 9.36 71.66
N THR A 182 -21.14 8.91 70.83
CA THR A 182 -22.52 9.42 70.87
C THR A 182 -23.27 8.97 72.12
N ASN A 183 -22.88 7.85 72.74
CA ASN A 183 -23.57 7.28 73.92
C ASN A 183 -23.27 8.00 75.25
N LYS A 184 -22.42 9.03 75.28
CA LYS A 184 -22.00 9.71 76.54
C LYS A 184 -22.52 11.14 76.73
N LYS A 185 -23.44 11.64 75.90
CA LYS A 185 -24.10 12.95 76.08
C LYS A 185 -25.61 12.90 75.77
N LYS A 186 -26.37 13.74 76.50
CA LYS A 186 -27.84 13.95 76.42
C LYS A 186 -28.74 12.87 77.03
N LYS A 187 -28.57 12.65 78.34
CA LYS A 187 -29.67 12.27 79.26
C LYS A 187 -30.40 13.55 79.72
N SER A 188 -31.37 14.03 78.94
CA SER A 188 -32.28 15.16 79.27
C SER A 188 -33.38 15.28 78.22
N GLY A 189 -34.64 15.60 78.62
CA GLY A 189 -35.81 15.70 77.72
C GLY A 189 -35.83 16.91 76.77
N SER A 190 -36.96 17.36 76.21
CA SER A 190 -38.37 16.89 76.29
C SER A 190 -39.16 17.46 75.09
N GLU A 191 -40.34 16.90 74.76
CA GLU A 191 -41.47 17.58 74.05
C GLU A 191 -41.22 18.17 72.62
N GLU A 192 -42.21 18.57 71.81
CA GLU A 192 -43.55 18.02 71.53
C GLU A 192 -44.04 18.48 70.12
N LYS A 193 -45.01 17.78 69.50
CA LYS A 193 -45.93 18.27 68.43
C LYS A 193 -45.33 18.81 67.10
N LYS A 194 -46.09 19.12 66.02
CA LYS A 194 -47.23 18.44 65.31
C LYS A 194 -47.58 19.22 64.02
N THR A 195 -47.93 18.54 62.91
CA THR A 195 -48.72 19.08 61.74
C THR A 195 -48.06 20.22 60.88
N LYS A 196 -48.47 20.60 59.65
CA LYS A 196 -49.39 20.07 58.59
C LYS A 196 -48.94 20.55 57.18
N LYS A 197 -49.68 20.14 56.13
CA LYS A 197 -49.72 20.61 54.71
C LYS A 197 -49.72 22.16 54.57
N THR A 198 -49.40 22.78 53.42
CA THR A 198 -50.25 22.85 52.19
C THR A 198 -49.51 23.49 50.99
N ALA A 199 -50.01 23.28 49.76
CA ALA A 199 -49.47 23.84 48.50
C ALA A 199 -50.56 24.57 47.68
N THR A 200 -50.17 25.58 46.89
CA THR A 200 -51.04 26.35 45.96
C THR A 200 -50.27 26.68 44.66
N LYS A 201 -50.98 27.05 43.58
CA LYS A 201 -50.52 27.17 42.17
C LYS A 201 -50.05 28.60 41.79
N GLY A 202 -49.43 28.75 40.60
CA GLY A 202 -49.10 30.04 39.93
C GLY A 202 -50.33 30.75 39.31
N PRO A 203 -50.27 31.49 38.16
CA PRO A 203 -49.36 31.32 36.98
C PRO A 203 -48.98 32.63 36.20
N LYS A 204 -48.59 32.51 34.90
CA LYS A 204 -48.40 33.57 33.84
C LYS A 204 -47.19 34.52 34.01
N SER A 205 -46.59 35.18 33.01
CA SER A 205 -46.37 35.02 31.53
C SER A 205 -45.35 36.13 31.09
N LYS A 206 -44.90 36.44 29.84
CA LYS A 206 -45.15 36.05 28.42
C LYS A 206 -43.97 36.54 27.52
N ASN A 207 -43.99 36.20 26.22
CA ASN A 207 -43.36 36.87 25.04
C ASN A 207 -41.87 36.63 24.65
N THR A 208 -41.70 36.30 23.36
CA THR A 208 -40.53 36.30 22.44
C THR A 208 -40.48 37.64 21.63
N PRO A 209 -39.77 37.84 20.47
CA PRO A 209 -38.84 37.02 19.63
C PRO A 209 -37.55 37.78 19.12
N VAL A 210 -36.94 37.30 18.02
CA VAL A 210 -36.05 38.00 17.02
C VAL A 210 -34.53 38.00 17.35
N LYS A 211 -33.56 37.78 16.43
CA LYS A 211 -33.53 37.72 14.93
C LYS A 211 -32.69 36.55 14.35
N GLU A 212 -32.58 36.54 13.02
CA GLU A 212 -32.14 35.45 12.13
C GLU A 212 -30.85 35.78 11.33
N ASN A 213 -30.01 34.75 11.06
CA ASN A 213 -29.29 34.46 9.77
C ASN A 213 -28.40 35.54 9.08
N PRO A 214 -27.69 35.27 7.94
CA PRO A 214 -27.50 34.03 7.17
C PRO A 214 -26.01 33.66 6.82
N LYS A 215 -25.86 32.58 6.06
CA LYS A 215 -24.63 32.05 5.42
C LYS A 215 -23.92 33.00 4.42
N LYS A 216 -22.62 32.77 4.22
CA LYS A 216 -21.84 32.96 2.99
C LYS A 216 -20.76 31.86 2.92
N LYS A 217 -20.32 31.39 1.75
CA LYS A 217 -20.95 31.35 0.41
C LYS A 217 -20.40 30.12 -0.29
#